data_AF-A0A0M6XV50-F1
#
_entry.id   AF-A0A0M6XV50-F1
#
_cell.length_a   1.000
_cell.length_b   1.000
_cell.length_c   1.000
_cell.angle_alpha   90.00
_cell.angle_beta   90.00
_cell.angle_gamma   90.00
#
_symmetry.space_group_name_H-M   'P 1'
#
loop_
_entity.id
_entity.type
_entity.pdbx_description
1 polymer ?
#
loop_
_entity_poly.entity_id
_entity_poly.type
_entity_poly.pdbx_seq_one_letter_code
_entity_poly.pdbx_strand_id
1 'polypeptide(L)'
;MGMRHLRPQRRSKDSERDNFVTQHISAGTSLTRRGLLGAFAATAVAAAPTYSNAAGFLRGGGDVRRIKMHNARTGESMDTIYWIEGQYIGDALNEINFFFRDWRRNELKQIDNRTVDIIAATHRLVETREPFLLLSGYRSPATNAMLRSRGGGVARNSLHLQGQAADIRLSSRSVSQVARAAASCSAGGVGRYSGSGFTHVDCGNVRSWGG
;
A
#
# COMPACT_ATOMS: atom_id res chain seq x y z
N MET A 1 -23.72 76.70 -30.24
CA MET A 1 -22.91 77.87 -30.59
C MET A 1 -22.58 78.63 -29.31
N GLY A 2 -21.30 78.87 -29.01
CA GLY A 2 -20.85 79.78 -27.94
C GLY A 2 -20.70 79.14 -26.57
N MET A 3 -19.49 78.80 -26.11
CA MET A 3 -18.44 79.70 -25.59
C MET A 3 -18.68 80.16 -24.14
N ARG A 4 -17.79 79.71 -23.24
CA ARG A 4 -16.95 80.48 -22.28
C ARG A 4 -16.86 79.74 -20.95
N HIS A 5 -15.71 79.17 -20.60
CA HIS A 5 -14.52 79.80 -20.03
C HIS A 5 -14.69 80.37 -18.61
N LEU A 6 -14.07 79.63 -17.68
CA LEU A 6 -13.23 80.09 -16.56
C LEU A 6 -13.84 81.05 -15.52
N ARG A 7 -13.79 80.67 -14.24
CA ARG A 7 -12.62 80.91 -13.37
C ARG A 7 -12.86 80.40 -11.93
N PRO A 8 -11.76 80.18 -11.18
CA PRO A 8 -11.75 79.56 -9.85
C PRO A 8 -11.99 80.61 -8.75
N GLN A 9 -12.04 80.21 -7.47
CA GLN A 9 -11.25 80.81 -6.38
C GLN A 9 -11.61 80.27 -4.98
N ARG A 10 -10.54 79.94 -4.25
CA ARG A 10 -10.22 80.30 -2.86
C ARG A 10 -10.90 79.62 -1.66
N ARG A 11 -9.98 79.46 -0.69
CA ARG A 11 -10.11 79.62 0.77
C ARG A 11 -10.80 78.43 1.46
N SER A 12 -10.33 77.95 2.60
CA SER A 12 -9.42 78.55 3.58
C SER A 12 -9.13 77.56 4.70
N LYS A 13 -7.94 77.75 5.29
CA LYS A 13 -7.70 77.90 6.73
C LYS A 13 -7.59 76.65 7.61
N ASP A 14 -6.71 76.88 8.59
CA ASP A 14 -6.58 76.26 9.89
C ASP A 14 -5.97 74.85 9.90
N SER A 15 -5.06 74.50 10.80
CA SER A 15 -4.30 75.22 11.81
C SER A 15 -3.25 74.22 12.29
N GLU A 16 -2.11 74.75 12.71
CA GLU A 16 -1.00 74.09 13.38
C GLU A 16 -1.38 72.90 14.29
N ARG A 17 -0.60 71.82 14.21
CA ARG A 17 0.05 71.22 15.38
C ARG A 17 1.03 70.09 15.01
N ASP A 18 2.29 70.39 15.32
CA ASP A 18 3.29 69.58 16.01
C ASP A 18 3.64 68.17 15.53
N ASN A 19 4.89 68.12 15.07
CA ASN A 19 5.77 66.98 14.87
C ASN A 19 5.75 65.96 16.02
N PHE A 20 5.52 64.69 15.67
CA PHE A 20 6.23 63.58 16.31
C PHE A 20 6.45 62.41 15.35
N VAL A 21 7.70 62.31 14.91
CA VAL A 21 8.50 61.10 14.63
C VAL A 21 7.76 59.85 14.13
N THR A 22 8.00 59.58 12.86
CA THR A 22 7.86 58.30 12.14
C THR A 22 8.51 57.12 12.87
N GLN A 23 7.72 56.08 13.18
CA GLN A 23 8.10 54.66 13.08
C GLN A 23 6.83 53.81 12.89
N HIS A 24 6.47 53.51 11.63
CA HIS A 24 5.52 52.44 11.32
C HIS A 24 6.32 51.17 11.03
N ILE A 25 6.16 50.15 11.89
CA ILE A 25 6.59 48.78 11.63
C ILE A 25 5.69 48.21 10.52
N SER A 26 6.23 48.12 9.31
CA SER A 26 5.66 47.29 8.25
C SER A 26 5.91 45.82 8.60
N ALA A 27 4.85 45.07 8.90
CA ALA A 27 4.91 43.61 8.98
C ALA A 27 5.11 43.04 7.56
N GLY A 28 6.37 42.94 7.13
CA GLY A 28 6.78 42.14 5.98
C GLY A 28 7.13 40.72 6.42
N THR A 29 6.32 39.74 6.05
CA THR A 29 6.64 38.31 6.18
C THR A 29 7.79 37.96 5.24
N SER A 30 9.03 38.14 5.70
CA SER A 30 10.23 37.66 5.04
C SER A 30 10.42 36.17 5.37
N LEU A 31 10.13 35.30 4.41
CA LEU A 31 10.50 33.88 4.49
C LEU A 31 12.02 33.76 4.44
N THR A 32 12.64 33.52 5.59
CA THR A 32 14.09 33.32 5.68
C THR A 32 14.47 31.92 5.21
N ARG A 33 15.67 31.75 4.63
CA ARG A 33 16.20 30.45 4.14
C ARG A 33 16.29 29.35 5.20
N ARG A 34 16.15 29.67 6.49
CA ARG A 34 16.02 28.70 7.61
C ARG A 34 14.58 28.23 7.87
N GLY A 35 13.57 28.93 7.38
CA GLY A 35 12.16 28.52 7.50
C GLY A 35 11.74 27.41 6.52
N LEU A 36 12.53 27.16 5.47
CA LEU A 36 12.24 26.11 4.47
C LEU A 36 12.67 24.70 4.89
N LEU A 37 13.41 24.55 6.00
CA LEU A 37 13.74 23.22 6.57
C LEU A 37 12.80 22.79 7.70
N GLY A 38 11.90 23.66 8.16
CA GLY A 38 10.90 23.33 9.18
C GLY A 38 9.56 22.83 8.61
N ALA A 39 9.31 23.02 7.32
CA ALA A 39 8.03 22.73 6.68
C ALA A 39 7.92 21.32 6.05
N PHE A 40 8.90 20.44 6.26
CA PHE A 40 8.87 19.04 5.80
C PHE A 40 8.88 18.00 6.93
N ALA A 41 8.67 18.42 8.18
CA ALA A 41 8.66 17.52 9.33
C ALA A 41 7.26 17.02 9.73
N ALA A 42 6.19 17.41 9.03
CA ALA A 42 4.81 17.22 9.52
C ALA A 42 3.85 16.43 8.61
N THR A 43 4.34 15.68 7.62
CA THR A 43 3.44 14.79 6.84
C THR A 43 4.11 13.48 6.44
N ALA A 44 4.42 12.67 7.45
CA ALA A 44 4.45 11.22 7.29
C ALA A 44 3.91 10.58 8.57
N VAL A 45 2.67 10.90 8.93
CA VAL A 45 1.85 9.88 9.58
C VAL A 45 1.60 8.85 8.48
N ALA A 46 2.56 7.94 8.29
CA ALA A 46 2.20 6.65 7.76
C ALA A 46 1.20 6.11 8.80
N ALA A 47 -0.09 6.26 8.50
CA ALA A 47 -1.07 5.35 9.05
C ALA A 47 -0.66 3.99 8.50
N ALA A 48 0.32 3.35 9.15
CA ALA A 48 0.39 1.92 9.17
C ALA A 48 -0.89 1.55 9.94
N PRO A 49 -1.94 1.05 9.26
CA PRO A 49 -3.02 0.46 10.02
C PRO A 49 -2.39 -0.63 10.89
N THR A 50 -2.31 -0.37 12.19
CA THR A 50 -1.97 -1.39 13.18
C THR A 50 -3.23 -2.22 13.32
N TYR A 51 -3.40 -3.18 12.42
CA TYR A 51 -4.55 -4.06 12.47
C TYR A 51 -4.43 -5.01 13.67
N SER A 52 -5.50 -4.97 14.48
CA SER A 52 -5.97 -5.87 15.52
C SER A 52 -4.98 -6.51 16.50
N ASN A 53 -5.21 -6.16 17.77
CA ASN A 53 -4.67 -6.80 18.97
C ASN A 53 -5.08 -8.29 19.05
N ALA A 54 -4.36 -9.18 18.36
CA ALA A 54 -4.47 -10.62 18.58
C ALA A 54 -4.09 -11.05 20.01
N ALA A 55 -3.51 -10.14 20.80
CA ALA A 55 -3.06 -10.38 22.17
C ALA A 55 -4.14 -10.94 23.12
N GLY A 56 -5.42 -10.65 22.88
CA GLY A 56 -6.53 -11.16 23.68
C GLY A 56 -6.81 -12.67 23.50
N PHE A 57 -6.39 -13.26 22.38
CA PHE A 57 -6.60 -14.68 22.07
C PHE A 57 -5.41 -15.57 22.47
N LEU A 58 -4.26 -14.98 22.83
CA LEU A 58 -3.00 -15.72 23.02
C LEU A 58 -2.81 -16.33 24.42
N ARG A 59 -3.78 -16.25 25.33
CA ARG A 59 -3.66 -16.90 26.64
C ARG A 59 -3.97 -18.40 26.51
N GLY A 60 -2.92 -19.20 26.29
CA GLY A 60 -2.98 -20.66 26.16
C GLY A 60 -2.91 -21.19 24.73
N GLY A 61 -2.61 -20.33 23.75
CA GLY A 61 -2.78 -20.63 22.32
C GLY A 61 -1.91 -21.79 21.83
N GLY A 62 -2.56 -22.88 21.43
CA GLY A 62 -1.98 -24.00 20.70
C GLY A 62 -1.46 -23.59 19.32
N ASP A 63 -1.78 -24.38 18.29
CA ASP A 63 -1.24 -24.11 16.94
C ASP A 63 -1.80 -22.79 16.38
N VAL A 64 -0.93 -21.99 15.76
CA VAL A 64 -1.27 -20.70 15.16
C VAL A 64 -0.71 -20.59 13.76
N ARG A 65 -1.43 -19.88 12.88
CA ARG A 65 -0.90 -19.49 11.57
C ARG A 65 -0.80 -17.98 11.48
N ARG A 66 0.36 -17.53 11.05
CA ARG A 66 0.74 -16.13 10.92
C ARG A 66 1.17 -15.86 9.49
N ILE A 67 0.82 -14.68 8.98
CA ILE A 67 1.29 -14.20 7.69
C ILE A 67 2.02 -12.87 7.90
N LYS A 68 3.21 -12.75 7.29
CA LYS A 68 4.05 -11.55 7.37
C LYS A 68 4.48 -11.14 5.98
N MET A 69 4.01 -9.98 5.52
CA MET A 69 4.19 -9.54 4.14
C MET A 69 4.38 -8.02 4.01
N HIS A 70 5.00 -7.60 2.92
CA HIS A 70 5.02 -6.23 2.44
C HIS A 70 4.42 -6.17 1.03
N ASN A 71 3.53 -5.23 0.75
CA ASN A 71 2.95 -5.04 -0.56
C ASN A 71 3.87 -4.14 -1.39
N ALA A 72 4.48 -4.69 -2.44
CA ALA A 72 5.48 -3.99 -3.25
C ALA A 72 4.91 -2.82 -4.07
N ARG A 73 3.58 -2.65 -4.10
CA ARG A 73 2.89 -1.62 -4.90
C ARG A 73 2.28 -0.53 -4.04
N THR A 74 1.72 -0.89 -2.89
CA THR A 74 1.09 0.07 -1.97
C THR A 74 2.04 0.53 -0.86
N GLY A 75 3.12 -0.21 -0.59
CA GLY A 75 4.02 0.04 0.55
C GLY A 75 3.44 -0.43 1.90
N GLU A 76 2.23 -1.00 1.90
CA GLU A 76 1.59 -1.53 3.10
C GLU A 76 2.37 -2.73 3.65
N SER A 77 2.32 -2.91 4.97
CA SER A 77 2.95 -4.01 5.68
C SER A 77 1.91 -4.70 6.56
N MET A 78 1.97 -6.02 6.64
CA MET A 78 1.06 -6.83 7.44
C MET A 78 1.86 -7.88 8.20
N ASP A 79 1.52 -8.08 9.48
CA ASP A 79 2.12 -9.10 10.33
C ASP A 79 1.09 -9.63 11.34
N THR A 80 0.20 -10.51 10.88
CA THR A 80 -1.03 -10.86 11.59
C THR A 80 -1.19 -12.36 11.78
N ILE A 81 -1.75 -12.77 12.92
CA ILE A 81 -2.20 -14.14 13.16
C ILE A 81 -3.63 -14.22 12.64
N TYR A 82 -3.89 -15.14 11.71
CA TYR A 82 -5.19 -15.24 11.03
C TYR A 82 -5.93 -16.55 11.31
N TRP A 83 -5.28 -17.47 12.03
CA TRP A 83 -5.85 -18.76 12.41
C TRP A 83 -5.26 -19.21 13.74
N ILE A 84 -6.11 -19.75 14.61
CA ILE A 84 -5.73 -20.30 15.92
C ILE A 84 -6.58 -21.55 16.19
N GLU A 85 -5.94 -22.68 16.50
CA GLU A 85 -6.60 -23.91 16.99
C GLU A 85 -7.82 -24.37 16.15
N GLY A 86 -7.70 -24.37 14.83
CA GLY A 86 -8.77 -24.81 13.93
C GLY A 86 -9.65 -23.69 13.39
N GLN A 87 -9.59 -22.49 13.99
CA GLN A 87 -10.51 -21.40 13.68
C GLN A 87 -9.80 -20.25 12.98
N TYR A 88 -10.40 -19.75 11.90
CA TYR A 88 -9.95 -18.52 11.25
C TYR A 88 -10.44 -17.28 12.00
N ILE A 89 -9.63 -16.23 12.03
CA ILE A 89 -9.98 -14.94 12.64
C ILE A 89 -10.54 -14.03 11.55
N GLY A 90 -11.85 -13.77 11.58
CA GLY A 90 -12.55 -12.99 10.56
C GLY A 90 -11.95 -11.62 10.30
N ASP A 91 -11.59 -10.89 11.37
CA ASP A 91 -10.99 -9.55 11.24
C ASP A 91 -9.62 -9.58 10.55
N ALA A 92 -8.78 -10.57 10.86
CA ALA A 92 -7.50 -10.76 10.21
C ALA A 92 -7.67 -11.18 8.73
N LEU A 93 -8.69 -12.00 8.41
CA LEU A 93 -9.01 -12.32 7.02
C LEU A 93 -9.51 -11.09 6.25
N ASN A 94 -10.27 -10.20 6.87
CA ASN A 94 -10.70 -8.95 6.25
C ASN A 94 -9.51 -8.02 5.97
N GLU A 95 -8.56 -7.93 6.90
CA GLU A 95 -7.28 -7.25 6.69
C GLU A 95 -6.51 -7.85 5.51
N ILE A 96 -6.39 -9.18 5.46
CA ILE A 96 -5.73 -9.90 4.35
C ILE A 96 -6.42 -9.59 3.02
N ASN A 97 -7.75 -9.61 2.97
CA ASN A 97 -8.52 -9.27 1.77
C ASN A 97 -8.21 -7.86 1.27
N PHE A 98 -8.10 -6.90 2.19
CA PHE A 98 -7.70 -5.54 1.85
C PHE A 98 -6.26 -5.48 1.38
N PHE A 99 -5.33 -6.14 2.06
CA PHE A 99 -3.91 -6.16 1.70
C PHE A 99 -3.66 -6.77 0.31
N PHE A 100 -4.45 -7.77 -0.08
CA PHE A 100 -4.36 -8.48 -1.36
C PHE A 100 -5.21 -7.87 -2.48
N ARG A 101 -5.93 -6.78 -2.22
CA ARG A 101 -6.83 -6.13 -3.19
C ARG A 101 -6.12 -5.78 -4.50
N ASP A 102 -6.91 -5.57 -5.55
CA ASP A 102 -6.37 -5.00 -6.77
C ASP A 102 -6.06 -3.51 -6.55
N TRP A 103 -4.83 -3.21 -6.17
CA TRP A 103 -4.37 -1.86 -5.85
C TRP A 103 -4.56 -0.86 -6.99
N ARG A 104 -4.59 -1.30 -8.25
CA ARG A 104 -4.75 -0.40 -9.41
C ARG A 104 -6.12 0.25 -9.46
N ARG A 105 -7.11 -0.42 -8.88
CA ARG A 105 -8.51 -0.02 -8.89
C ARG A 105 -9.13 0.07 -7.50
N ASN A 106 -8.35 -0.28 -6.46
CA ASN A 106 -8.81 -0.42 -5.09
C ASN A 106 -10.01 -1.38 -4.96
N GLU A 107 -10.06 -2.42 -5.80
CA GLU A 107 -11.17 -3.37 -5.82
C GLU A 107 -10.87 -4.57 -4.90
N LEU A 108 -11.82 -4.86 -4.01
CA LEU A 108 -11.73 -5.95 -3.03
C LEU A 108 -12.34 -7.23 -3.58
N LYS A 109 -11.75 -8.36 -3.16
CA LYS A 109 -12.34 -9.69 -3.28
C LYS A 109 -11.88 -10.51 -2.09
N GLN A 110 -12.74 -11.39 -1.61
CA GLN A 110 -12.33 -12.38 -0.62
C GLN A 110 -11.21 -13.26 -1.20
N ILE A 111 -10.10 -13.32 -0.49
CA ILE A 111 -9.01 -14.24 -0.76
C ILE A 111 -9.36 -15.59 -0.16
N ASP A 112 -9.13 -16.65 -0.93
CA ASP A 112 -9.35 -18.01 -0.45
C ASP A 112 -8.35 -18.31 0.67
N ASN A 113 -8.87 -18.74 1.83
CA ASN A 113 -8.05 -19.01 3.01
C ASN A 113 -6.94 -20.03 2.71
N ARG A 114 -7.17 -20.96 1.78
CA ARG A 114 -6.15 -21.95 1.37
C ARG A 114 -4.95 -21.29 0.70
N THR A 115 -5.14 -20.21 -0.06
CA THR A 115 -4.02 -19.43 -0.62
C THR A 115 -3.19 -18.81 0.49
N VAL A 116 -3.83 -18.26 1.53
CA VAL A 116 -3.15 -17.70 2.71
C VAL A 116 -2.37 -18.78 3.46
N ASP A 117 -2.98 -19.96 3.64
CA ASP A 117 -2.38 -21.13 4.29
C ASP A 117 -1.13 -21.61 3.54
N ILE A 118 -1.19 -21.69 2.20
CA ILE A 118 -0.05 -22.06 1.35
C ILE A 118 1.10 -21.07 1.51
N ILE A 119 0.81 -19.76 1.51
CA ILE A 119 1.83 -18.71 1.68
C ILE A 119 2.49 -18.82 3.05
N ALA A 120 1.70 -18.97 4.12
CA ALA A 120 2.21 -19.10 5.49
C ALA A 120 3.06 -20.37 5.66
N ALA A 121 2.59 -21.51 5.13
CA ALA A 121 3.35 -22.76 5.15
C ALA A 121 4.66 -22.65 4.37
N THR A 122 4.62 -22.03 3.18
CA THR A 122 5.82 -21.77 2.37
C THR A 122 6.82 -20.91 3.13
N HIS A 123 6.37 -19.86 3.83
CA HIS A 123 7.23 -18.95 4.59
C HIS A 123 8.01 -19.70 5.69
N ARG A 124 7.33 -20.60 6.41
CA ARG A 124 7.97 -21.46 7.43
C ARG A 124 9.04 -22.36 6.84
N LEU A 125 8.79 -22.95 5.66
CA LEU A 125 9.70 -23.89 5.01
C LEU A 125 10.95 -23.25 4.40
N VAL A 126 10.92 -21.95 4.08
CA VAL A 126 12.10 -21.23 3.57
C VAL A 126 12.99 -20.63 4.68
N GLU A 127 12.61 -20.85 5.94
CA GLU A 127 13.38 -20.56 7.16
C GLU A 127 13.89 -19.11 7.26
N THR A 128 13.05 -18.14 6.88
CA THR A 128 13.38 -16.71 6.90
C THR A 128 12.58 -15.92 7.93
N ARG A 129 13.14 -14.78 8.35
CA ARG A 129 12.39 -13.72 9.04
C ARG A 129 11.97 -12.56 8.10
N GLU A 130 12.50 -12.54 6.88
CA GLU A 130 12.12 -11.56 5.85
C GLU A 130 10.65 -11.76 5.47
N PRO A 131 9.81 -10.71 5.51
CA PRO A 131 8.43 -10.80 5.06
C PRO A 131 8.36 -11.07 3.56
N PHE A 132 7.39 -11.87 3.11
CA PHE A 132 7.17 -12.01 1.66
C PHE A 132 6.79 -10.65 1.06
N LEU A 133 7.41 -10.30 -0.08
CA LEU A 133 6.92 -9.24 -0.94
C LEU A 133 5.72 -9.78 -1.72
N LEU A 134 4.54 -9.19 -1.51
CA LEU A 134 3.37 -9.40 -2.36
C LEU A 134 3.49 -8.50 -3.60
N LEU A 135 3.58 -9.12 -4.78
CA LEU A 135 3.66 -8.42 -6.07
C LEU A 135 2.29 -8.27 -6.72
N SER A 136 1.43 -9.27 -6.54
CA SER A 136 0.04 -9.28 -7.02
C SER A 136 -0.79 -10.24 -6.18
N GLY A 137 -1.90 -9.76 -5.61
CA GLY A 137 -2.96 -10.57 -5.01
C GLY A 137 -4.13 -10.73 -5.98
N TYR A 138 -5.34 -10.38 -5.55
CA TYR A 138 -6.51 -10.29 -6.43
C TYR A 138 -6.27 -9.34 -7.61
N ARG A 139 -6.77 -9.73 -8.79
CA ARG A 139 -6.84 -8.87 -9.98
C ARG A 139 -8.27 -8.73 -10.42
N SER A 140 -8.74 -7.51 -10.61
CA SER A 140 -10.02 -7.26 -11.26
C SER A 140 -10.02 -7.78 -12.71
N PRO A 141 -11.18 -8.12 -13.29
CA PRO A 141 -11.29 -8.43 -14.71
C PRO A 141 -10.68 -7.34 -15.61
N ALA A 142 -10.89 -6.07 -15.27
CA ALA A 142 -10.33 -4.93 -16.00
C ALA A 142 -8.79 -4.89 -15.94
N THR A 143 -8.20 -5.10 -14.75
CA THR A 143 -6.74 -5.19 -14.61
C THR A 143 -6.17 -6.39 -15.35
N ASN A 144 -6.81 -7.55 -15.28
CA ASN A 144 -6.34 -8.74 -16.01
C ASN A 144 -6.38 -8.49 -17.52
N ALA A 145 -7.45 -7.88 -18.04
CA ALA A 145 -7.56 -7.51 -19.46
C ALA A 145 -6.47 -6.51 -19.88
N MET A 146 -6.23 -5.46 -19.09
CA MET A 146 -5.15 -4.50 -19.32
C MET A 146 -3.76 -5.16 -19.33
N LEU A 147 -3.47 -6.06 -18.39
CA LEU A 147 -2.17 -6.75 -18.37
C LEU A 147 -2.00 -7.68 -19.58
N ARG A 148 -3.09 -8.31 -20.04
CA ARG A 148 -3.09 -9.12 -21.26
C ARG A 148 -2.84 -8.29 -22.51
N SER A 149 -3.43 -7.11 -22.63
CA SER A 149 -3.25 -6.24 -23.80
C SER A 149 -1.82 -5.69 -23.91
N ARG A 150 -1.09 -5.63 -22.79
CA ARG A 150 0.32 -5.21 -22.74
C ARG A 150 1.33 -6.32 -23.05
N GLY A 151 0.87 -7.48 -23.54
CA GLY A 151 1.74 -8.52 -24.09
C GLY A 151 2.31 -9.52 -23.07
N GLY A 152 1.83 -9.55 -21.83
CA GLY A 152 2.30 -10.51 -20.82
C GLY A 152 1.58 -11.86 -20.90
N GLY A 153 2.27 -12.95 -20.52
CA GLY A 153 1.77 -14.33 -20.38
C GLY A 153 0.70 -14.51 -19.28
N VAL A 154 -0.32 -13.65 -19.30
CA VAL A 154 -1.40 -13.57 -18.33
C VAL A 154 -2.59 -14.38 -18.86
N ALA A 155 -2.97 -15.42 -18.12
CA ALA A 155 -4.07 -16.29 -18.48
C ALA A 155 -5.42 -15.56 -18.48
N ARG A 156 -6.31 -15.92 -19.42
CA ARG A 156 -7.71 -15.44 -19.43
C ARG A 156 -8.45 -15.85 -18.16
N ASN A 157 -8.29 -17.11 -17.75
CA ASN A 157 -8.93 -17.72 -16.59
C ASN A 157 -7.95 -17.82 -15.41
N SER A 158 -7.28 -16.72 -15.08
CA SER A 158 -6.30 -16.70 -13.98
C SER A 158 -7.00 -16.84 -12.62
N LEU A 159 -6.41 -17.64 -11.72
CA LEU A 159 -6.90 -17.79 -10.34
C LEU A 159 -6.76 -16.49 -9.51
N HIS A 160 -5.96 -15.51 -9.96
CA HIS A 160 -5.96 -14.16 -9.39
C HIS A 160 -7.32 -13.46 -9.50
N LEU A 161 -8.10 -13.74 -10.56
CA LEU A 161 -9.47 -13.19 -10.71
C LEU A 161 -10.42 -13.74 -9.66
N GLN A 162 -10.11 -14.91 -9.13
CA GLN A 162 -10.95 -15.64 -8.18
C GLN A 162 -10.54 -15.37 -6.73
N GLY A 163 -9.46 -14.61 -6.48
CA GLY A 163 -8.91 -14.44 -5.14
C GLY A 163 -8.17 -15.69 -4.64
N GLN A 164 -7.77 -16.57 -5.56
CA GLN A 164 -7.21 -17.90 -5.25
C GLN A 164 -5.71 -18.01 -5.54
N ALA A 165 -5.04 -16.89 -5.84
CA ALA A 165 -3.63 -16.87 -6.20
C ALA A 165 -2.90 -15.61 -5.77
N ALA A 166 -1.59 -15.73 -5.60
CA ALA A 166 -0.69 -14.65 -5.27
C ALA A 166 0.67 -14.82 -5.96
N ASP A 167 1.27 -13.70 -6.34
CA ASP A 167 2.65 -13.63 -6.82
C ASP A 167 3.51 -13.07 -5.68
N ILE A 168 4.46 -13.88 -5.20
CA ILE A 168 5.27 -13.59 -4.02
C ILE A 168 6.78 -13.63 -4.32
N ARG A 169 7.56 -12.88 -3.55
CA ARG A 169 9.03 -12.81 -3.68
C ARG A 169 9.69 -12.69 -2.30
N LEU A 170 10.90 -13.23 -2.19
CA LEU A 170 11.86 -12.87 -1.14
C LEU A 170 13.13 -12.36 -1.81
N SER A 171 13.83 -11.45 -1.13
CA SER A 171 15.13 -10.93 -1.55
C SER A 171 16.24 -11.86 -1.10
N SER A 172 16.06 -12.51 0.05
CA SER A 172 17.04 -13.43 0.65
C SER A 172 17.00 -14.85 0.06
N ARG A 173 15.98 -15.21 -0.73
CA ARG A 173 15.83 -16.55 -1.33
C ARG A 173 15.58 -16.44 -2.82
N SER A 174 16.19 -17.34 -3.58
CA SER A 174 15.90 -17.48 -5.01
C SER A 174 14.46 -17.92 -5.25
N VAL A 175 13.92 -17.58 -6.43
CA VAL A 175 12.61 -18.06 -6.89
C VAL A 175 12.51 -19.58 -6.80
N SER A 176 13.56 -20.31 -7.18
CA SER A 176 13.61 -21.77 -7.09
C SER A 176 13.53 -22.31 -5.66
N GLN A 177 14.07 -21.60 -4.66
CA GLN A 177 13.91 -22.01 -3.25
C GLN A 177 12.47 -21.82 -2.79
N VAL A 178 11.87 -20.67 -3.09
CA VAL A 178 10.48 -20.37 -2.72
C VAL A 178 9.51 -21.35 -3.42
N ALA A 179 9.68 -21.56 -4.72
CA ALA A 179 8.84 -22.48 -5.49
C ALA A 179 8.95 -23.94 -5.00
N ARG A 180 10.15 -24.42 -4.64
CA ARG A 180 10.30 -25.78 -4.08
C ARG A 180 9.59 -25.92 -2.74
N ALA A 181 9.74 -24.92 -1.85
CA ALA A 181 9.04 -24.91 -0.57
C ALA A 181 7.52 -24.89 -0.75
N ALA A 182 7.01 -24.05 -1.64
CA ALA A 182 5.58 -24.01 -1.95
C ALA A 182 5.07 -25.33 -2.52
N ALA A 183 5.83 -25.94 -3.45
CA ALA A 183 5.46 -27.20 -4.07
C ALA A 183 5.46 -28.38 -3.07
N SER A 184 6.37 -28.37 -2.08
CA SER A 184 6.38 -29.40 -1.04
C SER A 184 5.13 -29.39 -0.15
N CYS A 185 4.39 -28.28 -0.10
CA CYS A 185 3.10 -28.23 0.60
C CYS A 185 2.02 -29.10 -0.07
N SER A 186 2.19 -29.46 -1.35
CA SER A 186 1.23 -30.28 -2.13
C SER A 186 -0.23 -29.81 -2.04
N ALA A 187 -0.43 -28.49 -1.92
CA ALA A 187 -1.72 -27.89 -1.58
C ALA A 187 -2.31 -27.00 -2.70
N GLY A 188 -1.61 -26.87 -3.83
CA GLY A 188 -2.11 -26.17 -5.01
C GLY A 188 -1.05 -25.93 -6.08
N GLY A 189 -1.31 -25.01 -7.00
CA GLY A 189 -0.44 -24.73 -8.13
C GLY A 189 0.76 -23.84 -7.76
N VAL A 190 1.93 -24.16 -8.32
CA VAL A 190 3.16 -23.37 -8.14
C VAL A 190 3.81 -23.02 -9.48
N GLY A 191 3.94 -21.73 -9.78
CA GLY A 191 4.63 -21.23 -10.96
C GLY A 191 5.98 -20.62 -10.63
N ARG A 192 7.03 -21.05 -11.32
CA ARG A 192 8.39 -20.51 -11.17
C ARG A 192 8.71 -19.52 -12.30
N TYR A 193 8.76 -18.22 -11.99
CA TYR A 193 9.06 -17.17 -12.96
C TYR A 193 10.42 -16.53 -12.64
N SER A 194 11.51 -17.25 -12.92
CA SER A 194 12.87 -16.79 -12.59
C SER A 194 13.26 -15.51 -13.32
N GLY A 195 12.89 -15.38 -14.60
CA GLY A 195 13.18 -14.18 -15.40
C GLY A 195 12.45 -12.93 -14.90
N SER A 196 11.25 -13.09 -14.38
CA SER A 196 10.49 -11.99 -13.74
C SER A 196 10.72 -11.90 -12.22
N GLY A 197 11.51 -12.81 -11.64
CA GLY A 197 11.91 -12.84 -10.24
C GLY A 197 10.78 -13.15 -9.24
N PHE A 198 9.77 -13.97 -9.55
CA PHE A 198 8.71 -14.25 -8.57
C PHE A 198 8.21 -15.69 -8.61
N THR A 199 7.60 -16.13 -7.50
CA THR A 199 6.89 -17.40 -7.42
C THR A 199 5.40 -17.12 -7.39
N HIS A 200 4.66 -17.77 -8.29
CA HIS A 200 3.21 -17.82 -8.25
C HIS A 200 2.78 -18.97 -7.36
N VAL A 201 1.80 -18.74 -6.49
CA VAL A 201 1.13 -19.77 -5.69
C VAL A 201 -0.37 -19.63 -5.82
N ASP A 202 -1.07 -20.74 -5.96
CA ASP A 202 -2.53 -20.79 -6.02
C ASP A 202 -3.09 -21.99 -5.24
N CYS A 203 -4.37 -21.96 -4.89
CA CYS A 203 -5.07 -23.07 -4.22
C CYS A 203 -5.94 -23.92 -5.17
N GLY A 204 -5.60 -23.93 -6.47
CA GLY A 204 -6.21 -24.78 -7.48
C GLY A 204 -5.59 -26.18 -7.49
N ASN A 205 -5.60 -26.84 -8.66
CA ASN A 205 -5.01 -28.17 -8.81
C ASN A 205 -3.50 -28.17 -8.51
N VAL A 206 -3.03 -29.22 -7.83
CA VAL A 206 -1.60 -29.44 -7.59
C VAL A 206 -0.89 -29.62 -8.92
N ARG A 207 -0.01 -28.67 -9.25
CA ARG A 207 0.77 -28.65 -10.49
C ARG A 207 1.94 -27.68 -10.35
N SER A 208 3.00 -27.91 -11.11
CA SER A 208 4.13 -27.01 -11.18
C SER A 208 4.41 -26.62 -12.63
N TRP A 209 4.79 -25.36 -12.86
CA TRP A 209 5.16 -24.88 -14.20
C TRP A 209 6.27 -23.83 -14.11
N GLY A 210 6.86 -23.51 -15.26
CA GLY A 210 7.88 -22.47 -15.40
C GLY A 210 7.52 -21.50 -16.51
N GLY A 211 7.99 -20.27 -16.38
CA GLY A 211 7.93 -19.22 -17.41
C GLY A 211 9.17 -18.35 -17.40
#